data_AF-A0A7V6VL30-F1
#
_entry.id   AF-A0A7V6VL30-F1
#
_cell.length_a   1.000
_cell.length_b   1.000
_cell.length_c   1.000
_cell.angle_alpha   90.00
_cell.angle_beta   90.00
_cell.angle_gamma   90.00
#
_symmetry.space_group_name_H-M   'P 1'
#
loop_
_entity.id
_entity.type
_entity.pdbx_description
1 polymer ?
#
loop_
_entity_poly.entity_id
_entity_poly.type
_entity_poly.pdbx_seq_one_letter_code
_entity_poly.pdbx_strand_id
1 'polypeptide(L)'
;AEVLGLGLVDWVGLDVKALPEDYGQVVGVPAGGAKAWDSLDVLVESGVEHEVRLTVHPNSPQAAYAVEIARRVRDRGARAFALQDARLEGTRAAFHREASVWDREAWRGEFARLAEEISALEWEAFEAR
;
A
#
# COMPACT_ATOMS: atom_id res chain seq x y z
N ALA A 1 4.04 16.79 10.35
CA ALA A 1 5.25 17.45 9.82
C ALA A 1 6.27 17.75 10.91
N GLU A 2 5.88 18.33 12.05
CA GLU A 2 6.82 18.77 13.10
C GLU A 2 7.83 17.70 13.56
N VAL A 3 7.38 16.46 13.82
CA VAL A 3 8.27 15.36 14.25
C VAL A 3 9.33 14.98 13.20
N LEU A 4 8.99 15.02 11.91
CA LEU A 4 9.94 14.69 10.83
C LEU A 4 11.00 15.78 10.68
N GLY A 5 10.63 17.05 10.89
CA GLY A 5 11.55 18.18 10.83
C GLY A 5 12.52 18.28 12.01
N LEU A 6 12.32 17.50 13.08
CA LEU A 6 13.20 17.49 14.26
C LEU A 6 14.39 16.53 14.12
N GLY A 7 14.45 15.72 13.06
CA GLY A 7 15.54 14.76 12.84
C GLY A 7 15.60 13.63 13.88
N LEU A 8 14.47 13.32 14.52
CA LEU A 8 14.36 12.26 15.55
C LEU A 8 13.90 10.92 14.97
N VAL A 9 13.57 10.88 13.68
CA VAL A 9 13.03 9.73 12.98
C VAL A 9 13.93 9.42 11.81
N ASP A 10 14.63 8.30 11.88
CA ASP A 10 15.53 7.86 10.81
C ASP A 10 14.81 7.09 9.70
N TRP A 11 13.59 6.61 9.97
CA TRP A 11 12.82 5.82 9.00
C TRP A 11 11.30 5.83 9.23
N VAL A 12 10.51 5.82 8.16
CA VAL A 12 9.03 5.77 8.19
C VAL A 12 8.46 4.69 7.26
N GLY A 13 7.56 3.85 7.79
CA GLY A 13 6.68 3.02 6.96
C GLY A 13 5.31 3.69 6.79
N LEU A 14 4.84 3.86 5.55
CA LEU A 14 3.54 4.47 5.25
C LEU A 14 2.62 3.51 4.50
N ASP A 15 1.45 3.22 5.06
CA ASP A 15 0.40 2.45 4.40
C ASP A 15 -0.44 3.34 3.48
N VAL A 16 -0.43 3.05 2.17
CA VAL A 16 -1.41 3.56 1.21
C VAL A 16 -2.39 2.44 0.88
N LYS A 17 -3.69 2.68 1.12
CA LYS A 17 -4.74 1.65 1.07
C LYS A 17 -5.67 1.76 -0.12
N ALA A 18 -5.62 2.82 -0.91
CA ALA A 18 -6.45 3.04 -2.09
C ALA A 18 -5.97 4.24 -2.91
N LEU A 19 -6.59 4.47 -4.06
CA LEU A 19 -6.49 5.75 -4.78
C LEU A 19 -7.20 6.87 -4.00
N PRO A 20 -6.76 8.14 -4.13
CA PRO A 20 -7.38 9.27 -3.43
C PRO A 20 -8.90 9.33 -3.62
N GLU A 21 -9.36 9.08 -4.85
CA GLU A 21 -10.77 9.08 -5.27
C GLU A 21 -11.60 7.94 -4.68
N ASP A 22 -11.00 6.78 -4.41
CA ASP A 22 -11.71 5.56 -3.97
C ASP A 22 -11.58 5.28 -2.47
N TYR A 23 -10.73 6.04 -1.78
CA TYR A 23 -10.36 5.80 -0.39
C TYR A 23 -11.56 5.77 0.57
N GLY A 24 -12.56 6.63 0.35
CA GLY A 24 -13.76 6.69 1.20
C GLY A 24 -14.54 5.36 1.23
N GLN A 25 -14.49 4.58 0.15
CA GLN A 25 -15.13 3.27 0.05
C GLN A 25 -14.35 2.17 0.78
N VAL A 26 -13.04 2.36 0.95
CA VAL A 26 -12.12 1.36 1.51
C VAL A 26 -11.99 1.45 3.03
N VAL A 27 -11.89 2.66 3.60
CA VAL A 27 -11.63 2.84 5.06
C VAL A 27 -12.89 3.06 5.88
N GLY A 28 -14.06 3.22 5.26
CA GLY A 28 -15.32 3.51 5.96
C GLY A 28 -15.34 4.88 6.66
N VAL A 29 -14.35 5.73 6.40
CA VAL A 29 -14.26 7.13 6.87
C VAL A 29 -14.12 8.04 5.66
N PRO A 30 -15.14 8.86 5.33
CA PRO A 30 -15.19 9.66 4.10
C PRO A 30 -13.99 10.60 3.86
N ALA A 31 -13.31 11.04 4.92
CA ALA A 31 -12.21 12.00 4.86
C ALA A 31 -10.81 11.40 5.10
N GLY A 32 -10.69 10.07 5.22
CA GLY A 32 -9.41 9.40 5.52
C GLY A 32 -8.44 9.35 4.35
N GLY A 33 -8.95 9.44 3.11
CA GLY A 33 -8.17 9.22 1.89
C GLY A 33 -7.22 10.32 1.50
N ALA A 34 -7.71 11.56 1.45
CA ALA A 34 -6.89 12.73 1.14
C ALA A 34 -5.69 12.82 2.10
N LYS A 35 -5.94 12.58 3.40
CA LYS A 35 -4.90 12.64 4.43
C LYS A 35 -3.77 11.63 4.25
N ALA A 36 -4.04 10.44 3.71
CA ALA A 36 -3.00 9.44 3.49
C ALA A 36 -2.06 9.86 2.35
N TRP A 37 -2.60 10.43 1.28
CA TRP A 37 -1.82 10.96 0.17
C TRP A 37 -1.13 12.29 0.53
N ASP A 38 -1.77 13.17 1.30
CA ASP A 38 -1.10 14.36 1.86
C ASP A 38 0.06 13.97 2.78
N SER A 39 -0.08 12.87 3.54
CA SER A 39 0.99 12.34 4.39
C SER A 39 2.14 11.78 3.56
N LEU A 40 1.86 11.19 2.40
CA LEU A 40 2.88 10.77 1.44
C LEU A 40 3.67 11.97 0.93
N ASP A 41 2.98 13.04 0.52
CA ASP A 41 3.63 14.25 0.02
C ASP A 41 4.55 14.86 1.10
N VAL A 42 4.07 15.00 2.34
CA VAL A 42 4.88 15.47 3.48
C VAL A 42 6.08 14.56 3.78
N LEU A 43 5.89 13.23 3.68
CA LEU A 43 6.95 12.27 3.93
C LEU A 43 8.05 12.36 2.87
N VAL A 44 7.67 12.40 1.59
CA VAL A 44 8.63 12.54 0.49
C VAL A 44 9.37 13.87 0.59
N GLU A 45 8.67 14.98 0.84
CA GLU A 45 9.28 16.30 1.02
C GLU A 45 10.24 16.36 2.20
N SER A 46 10.00 15.57 3.25
CA SER A 46 10.89 15.53 4.42
C SER A 46 12.26 14.92 4.14
N GLY A 47 12.39 14.11 3.08
CA GLY A 47 13.61 13.39 2.75
C GLY A 47 14.00 12.28 3.73
N VAL A 48 13.16 11.98 4.72
CA VAL A 48 13.36 10.85 5.64
C VAL A 48 13.26 9.54 4.86
N GLU A 49 14.16 8.60 5.14
CA GLU A 49 14.12 7.25 4.56
C GLU A 49 12.76 6.59 4.82
N HIS A 50 12.18 5.95 3.82
CA HIS A 50 10.82 5.44 3.94
C HIS A 50 10.52 4.25 3.04
N GLU A 51 9.45 3.54 3.37
CA GLU A 51 8.84 2.50 2.55
C GLU A 51 7.32 2.71 2.50
N VAL A 52 6.76 2.85 1.30
CA VAL A 52 5.31 2.89 1.10
C VAL A 52 4.77 1.49 0.90
N ARG A 53 3.65 1.15 1.52
CA ARG A 53 3.10 -0.20 1.54
C ARG A 53 1.68 -0.24 1.03
N LEU A 54 1.37 -1.29 0.26
CA LEU A 54 0.01 -1.64 -0.13
C LEU A 54 -0.25 -3.10 0.26
N THR A 55 -1.19 -3.31 1.18
CA THR A 55 -1.69 -4.65 1.49
C THR A 55 -2.88 -4.99 0.61
N VAL A 56 -2.80 -6.13 -0.07
CA VAL A 56 -3.82 -6.65 -0.98
C VAL A 56 -4.28 -8.04 -0.53
N HIS A 57 -5.48 -8.41 -0.93
CA HIS A 57 -6.01 -9.77 -0.77
C HIS A 57 -6.93 -10.11 -1.95
N PRO A 58 -7.33 -11.38 -2.13
CA PRO A 58 -8.30 -11.76 -3.15
C PRO A 58 -9.56 -10.90 -3.10
N ASN A 59 -9.99 -10.41 -4.26
CA ASN A 59 -11.17 -9.57 -4.45
C ASN A 59 -11.14 -8.20 -3.74
N SER A 60 -10.00 -7.81 -3.17
CA SER A 60 -9.85 -6.47 -2.59
C SER A 60 -9.87 -5.39 -3.68
N PRO A 61 -10.52 -4.24 -3.47
CA PRO A 61 -10.43 -3.10 -4.39
C PRO A 61 -8.98 -2.69 -4.67
N GLN A 62 -8.12 -2.83 -3.67
CA GLN A 62 -6.69 -2.52 -3.76
C GLN A 62 -5.96 -3.38 -4.78
N ALA A 63 -6.28 -4.68 -4.86
CA ALA A 63 -5.67 -5.57 -5.84
C ALA A 63 -5.97 -5.10 -7.27
N ALA A 64 -7.20 -4.64 -7.52
CA ALA A 64 -7.61 -4.14 -8.84
C ALA A 64 -6.86 -2.87 -9.26
N TYR A 65 -6.44 -2.03 -8.31
CA TYR A 65 -5.76 -0.77 -8.57
C TYR A 65 -4.28 -0.77 -8.15
N ALA A 66 -3.70 -1.92 -7.81
CA ALA A 66 -2.40 -1.99 -7.15
C ALA A 66 -1.28 -1.34 -7.98
N VAL A 67 -1.24 -1.62 -9.29
CA VAL A 67 -0.27 -1.04 -10.22
C VAL A 67 -0.44 0.47 -10.34
N GLU A 68 -1.68 0.97 -10.40
CA GLU A 68 -1.97 2.40 -10.50
C GLU A 68 -1.62 3.14 -9.20
N ILE A 69 -1.92 2.54 -8.04
CA ILE A 69 -1.51 3.07 -6.73
C ILE A 69 0.01 3.17 -6.68
N ALA A 70 0.71 2.09 -7.02
CA ALA A 70 2.16 2.05 -7.04
C ALA A 70 2.75 3.13 -7.98
N ARG A 71 2.22 3.25 -9.20
CA ARG A 71 2.61 4.29 -10.16
C ARG A 71 2.45 5.70 -9.58
N ARG A 72 1.29 6.02 -9.01
CA ARG A 72 1.01 7.35 -8.44
C ARG A 72 1.83 7.65 -7.19
N VAL A 73 2.20 6.63 -6.41
CA VAL A 73 3.13 6.75 -5.28
C VAL A 73 4.54 7.09 -5.78
N ARG A 74 5.01 6.39 -6.82
CA ARG A 74 6.30 6.67 -7.47
C ARG A 74 6.34 8.06 -8.07
N ASP A 75 5.29 8.46 -8.79
CA ASP A 75 5.21 9.76 -9.46
C ASP A 75 5.28 10.94 -8.47
N ARG A 76 4.99 10.70 -7.18
CA ARG A 76 5.15 11.67 -6.09
C ARG A 76 6.56 11.71 -5.50
N GLY A 77 7.46 10.82 -5.91
CA GLY A 77 8.86 10.79 -5.50
C GLY A 77 9.18 9.79 -4.40
N ALA A 78 8.26 8.89 -4.04
CA ALA A 78 8.58 7.78 -3.15
C ALA A 78 9.60 6.84 -3.79
N ARG A 79 10.55 6.35 -2.99
CA ARG A 79 11.71 5.58 -3.48
C ARG A 79 11.57 4.08 -3.28
N ALA A 80 10.92 3.68 -2.18
CA ALA A 80 10.70 2.29 -1.84
C ALA A 80 9.21 1.92 -1.74
N PHE A 81 8.86 0.75 -2.27
CA PHE A 81 7.49 0.25 -2.27
C PHE A 81 7.41 -1.23 -1.90
N ALA A 82 6.47 -1.60 -1.04
CA ALA A 82 6.19 -2.98 -0.69
C ALA A 82 4.75 -3.38 -1.02
N LEU A 83 4.59 -4.39 -1.87
CA LEU A 83 3.32 -5.09 -2.08
C LEU A 83 3.19 -6.22 -1.06
N GLN A 84 2.08 -6.27 -0.32
CA GLN A 84 1.91 -7.23 0.78
C GLN A 84 0.67 -8.10 0.59
N ASP A 85 0.81 -9.43 0.63
CA ASP A 85 -0.32 -10.37 0.75
C ASP A 85 -0.88 -10.32 2.18
N ALA A 86 -2.19 -10.11 2.30
CA ALA A 86 -2.83 -10.06 3.61
C ALA A 86 -2.68 -11.40 4.35
N ARG A 87 -2.24 -11.30 5.60
CA ARG A 87 -2.15 -12.44 6.52
C ARG A 87 -3.47 -12.59 7.27
N LEU A 88 -3.82 -13.84 7.63
CA LEU A 88 -5.00 -14.09 8.46
C LEU A 88 -4.74 -13.82 9.94
N GLU A 89 -3.49 -13.99 10.38
CA GLU A 89 -3.11 -13.78 11.77
C GLU A 89 -3.37 -12.33 12.22
N GLY A 90 -3.95 -12.17 13.40
CA GLY A 90 -4.32 -10.85 13.94
C GLY A 90 -5.55 -10.20 13.30
N THR A 91 -6.23 -10.88 12.36
CA THR A 91 -7.42 -10.32 11.71
C THR A 91 -8.72 -10.68 12.44
N ARG A 92 -9.79 -9.90 12.16
CA ARG A 92 -11.13 -10.16 12.70
C ARG A 92 -11.69 -11.49 12.19
N ALA A 93 -12.47 -12.19 13.01
CA ALA A 93 -13.11 -13.47 12.62
C ALA A 93 -13.93 -13.37 11.31
N ALA A 94 -14.51 -12.20 11.02
CA ALA A 94 -15.22 -11.98 9.77
C ALA A 94 -14.31 -11.98 8.53
N PHE A 95 -13.04 -11.60 8.66
CA PHE A 95 -12.05 -11.67 7.58
C PHE A 95 -11.59 -13.11 7.35
N HIS A 96 -11.43 -13.91 8.42
CA HIS A 96 -11.19 -15.35 8.28
C HIS A 96 -12.28 -16.08 7.50
N ARG A 97 -13.56 -15.73 7.73
CA ARG A 97 -14.68 -16.30 6.96
C ARG A 97 -14.61 -15.92 5.49
N GLU A 98 -14.34 -14.65 5.20
CA GLU A 98 -14.13 -14.18 3.83
C GLU A 98 -12.97 -14.94 3.16
N ALA A 99 -11.87 -15.13 3.88
CA ALA A 99 -10.70 -15.83 3.37
C ALA A 99 -10.90 -17.33 3.15
N SER A 100 -11.83 -17.97 3.87
CA SER A 100 -12.06 -19.41 3.78
C SER A 100 -12.56 -19.89 2.40
N VAL A 101 -13.08 -18.96 1.58
CA VAL A 101 -13.60 -19.25 0.23
C VAL A 101 -12.67 -18.76 -0.87
N TRP A 102 -11.52 -18.19 -0.54
CA TRP A 102 -10.59 -17.70 -1.55
C TRP A 102 -9.85 -18.85 -2.23
N ASP A 103 -9.75 -18.77 -3.55
CA ASP A 103 -8.83 -19.59 -4.32
C ASP A 103 -7.39 -19.09 -4.10
N ARG A 104 -6.66 -19.75 -3.18
CA ARG A 104 -5.28 -19.38 -2.85
C ARG A 104 -4.28 -19.71 -3.95
N GLU A 105 -4.61 -20.60 -4.88
CA GLU A 105 -3.73 -20.91 -6.01
C GLU A 105 -3.86 -19.84 -7.09
N ALA A 106 -5.09 -19.53 -7.49
CA ALA A 106 -5.35 -18.42 -8.40
C ALA A 106 -4.80 -17.10 -7.86
N TRP A 107 -4.96 -16.86 -6.56
CA TRP A 107 -4.41 -15.68 -5.91
C TRP A 107 -2.88 -15.60 -5.96
N ARG A 108 -2.16 -16.71 -5.77
CA ARG A 108 -0.70 -16.70 -5.89
C ARG A 108 -0.25 -16.27 -7.28
N GLY A 109 -0.96 -16.72 -8.33
CA GLY A 109 -0.71 -16.29 -9.71
C GLY A 109 -0.97 -14.81 -9.92
N GLU A 110 -2.11 -14.31 -9.44
CA GLU A 110 -2.46 -12.90 -9.55
C GLU A 110 -1.52 -11.99 -8.76
N PHE A 111 -1.16 -12.37 -7.53
CA PHE A 111 -0.21 -11.63 -6.71
C PHE A 111 1.18 -11.57 -7.37
N ALA A 112 1.65 -12.69 -7.95
CA ALA A 112 2.91 -12.71 -8.70
C ALA A 112 2.86 -11.78 -9.93
N ARG A 113 1.76 -11.77 -10.67
CA ARG A 113 1.54 -10.85 -11.80
C ARG A 113 1.61 -9.38 -11.35
N LEU A 114 0.91 -9.04 -10.27
CA LEU A 114 0.95 -7.69 -9.70
C LEU A 114 2.36 -7.30 -9.24
N ALA A 115 3.09 -8.21 -8.61
CA ALA A 115 4.46 -7.97 -8.17
C ALA A 115 5.39 -7.71 -9.36
N GLU A 116 5.27 -8.48 -10.44
CA GLU A 116 6.02 -8.28 -11.68
C GLU A 116 5.74 -6.90 -12.28
N GLU A 117 4.46 -6.56 -12.48
CA GLU A 117 4.04 -5.28 -13.06
C GLU A 117 4.48 -4.07 -12.22
N ILE A 118 4.42 -4.17 -10.90
CA ILE A 118 4.86 -3.09 -10.01
C ILE A 118 6.38 -2.97 -10.00
N SER A 119 7.11 -4.09 -10.01
CA SER A 119 8.58 -4.06 -10.07
C SER A 119 9.10 -3.40 -11.36
N ALA A 120 8.36 -3.53 -12.45
CA ALA A 120 8.68 -2.93 -13.74
C ALA A 120 8.56 -1.39 -13.76
N LEU A 121 8.03 -0.77 -12.69
CA LEU A 121 7.98 0.68 -12.54
C LEU A 121 9.33 1.30 -12.14
N GLU A 122 10.43 0.54 -12.07
CA GLU A 122 11.77 1.07 -11.79
C GLU A 122 11.89 1.75 -10.41
N TRP A 123 11.52 1.04 -9.35
CA TRP A 123 11.72 1.48 -7.97
C TRP A 123 13.21 1.43 -7.57
N GLU A 124 13.62 2.30 -6.66
CA GLU A 124 14.94 2.17 -6.01
C GLU A 124 14.99 0.94 -5.11
N ALA A 125 13.89 0.66 -4.39
CA ALA A 125 13.69 -0.57 -3.66
C ALA A 125 12.26 -1.08 -3.82
N PHE A 126 12.10 -2.36 -4.15
CA PHE A 126 10.79 -3.00 -4.24
C PHE A 126 10.81 -4.35 -3.53
N GLU A 127 9.75 -4.64 -2.77
CA GLU A 127 9.55 -5.93 -2.12
C GLU A 127 8.11 -6.43 -2.32
N ALA A 128 7.95 -7.73 -2.60
CA ALA A 128 6.67 -8.43 -2.55
C ALA A 128 6.71 -9.49 -1.45
N ARG A 129 5.80 -9.41 -0.46
CA ARG A 129 5.88 -10.22 0.78
C ARG A 129 4.52 -10.54 1.42
#